data_AF-A0A7K3Z0C4-F1
#
_entry.id   AF-A0A7K3Z0C4-F1
#
_cell.length_a   1.000
_cell.length_b   1.000
_cell.length_c   1.000
_cell.angle_alpha   90.00
_cell.angle_beta   90.00
_cell.angle_gamma   90.00
#
_symmetry.space_group_name_H-M   'P 1'
#
loop_
_entity.id
_entity.type
_entity.pdbx_description
1 polymer ?
#
loop_
_entity_poly.entity_id
_entity_poly.type
_entity_poly.pdbx_seq_one_letter_code
_entity_poly.pdbx_strand_id
1 'polypeptide(L)'
;MANEPAGIPPEQEKKIHALEQDLNDLRQGLTVVADYYKDLEKATLQQEAAEAVDNEINRQLVDDEQEFEGIWRFHEEMLVAEPGAHITFDHMYEAFLGFCTRTGREPVEREAFEFVFSRMENPSPEMDRGEWIGFRLRERGT
;
A
#
# COMPACT_ATOMS: atom_id res chain seq x y z
N MET A 1 42.66 -64.77 -44.31
CA MET A 1 42.99 -63.33 -44.40
C MET A 1 41.85 -62.59 -43.72
N ALA A 2 42.12 -61.99 -42.56
CA ALA A 2 41.12 -61.25 -41.80
C ALA A 2 40.81 -59.95 -42.56
N ASN A 3 39.54 -59.70 -42.82
CA ASN A 3 39.06 -58.49 -43.47
C ASN A 3 39.18 -57.36 -42.43
N GLU A 4 40.16 -56.48 -42.58
CA GLU A 4 40.25 -55.26 -41.77
C GLU A 4 38.98 -54.42 -42.00
N PRO A 5 38.38 -53.84 -40.95
CA PRO A 5 37.22 -52.98 -41.14
C PRO A 5 37.66 -51.74 -41.92
N ALA A 6 37.00 -51.49 -43.05
CA ALA A 6 37.20 -50.26 -43.82
C ALA A 6 37.02 -49.06 -42.90
N GLY A 7 38.11 -48.32 -42.66
CA GLY A 7 38.12 -47.14 -41.80
C GLY A 7 37.12 -46.09 -42.27
N ILE A 8 36.64 -45.27 -41.33
CA ILE A 8 35.72 -44.18 -41.62
C ILE A 8 36.41 -43.24 -42.64
N PRO A 9 35.76 -42.90 -43.77
CA PRO A 9 36.30 -41.96 -44.73
C PRO A 9 36.63 -40.61 -44.05
N PRO A 10 37.76 -39.98 -44.36
CA PRO A 10 38.21 -38.76 -43.68
C PRO A 10 37.24 -37.57 -43.80
N GLU A 11 36.37 -37.55 -44.80
CA GLU A 11 35.28 -36.56 -44.90
C GLU A 11 34.16 -36.81 -43.88
N GLN A 12 33.86 -38.07 -43.57
CA GLN A 12 32.89 -38.44 -42.55
C GLN A 12 33.43 -38.11 -41.15
N GLU A 13 34.72 -38.32 -40.88
CA GLU A 13 35.34 -37.92 -39.61
C GLU A 13 35.26 -36.42 -39.38
N LYS A 14 35.55 -35.59 -40.39
CA LYS A 14 35.40 -34.13 -40.30
C LYS A 14 33.95 -33.71 -40.02
N LYS A 15 32.99 -34.38 -40.66
CA LYS A 15 31.56 -34.11 -40.46
C LYS A 15 31.09 -34.52 -39.06
N ILE A 16 31.57 -35.65 -38.54
CA ILE A 16 31.29 -36.10 -37.17
C ILE A 16 31.84 -35.09 -36.18
N HIS A 17 33.09 -34.65 -36.35
CA HIS A 17 33.71 -33.68 -35.45
C HIS A 17 33.00 -32.31 -35.47
N ALA A 18 32.52 -31.86 -36.63
CA ALA A 18 31.71 -30.65 -36.73
C ALA A 18 30.36 -30.79 -36.01
N LEU A 19 29.67 -31.93 -36.20
CA LEU A 19 28.41 -32.20 -35.52
C LEU A 19 28.58 -32.36 -34.00
N GLU A 20 29.68 -32.93 -33.54
CA GLU A 20 30.00 -33.02 -32.11
C GLU A 20 30.21 -31.63 -31.50
N GLN A 21 30.87 -30.73 -32.23
CA GLN A 21 31.04 -29.34 -31.82
C GLN A 21 29.70 -28.61 -31.77
N ASP A 22 28.90 -28.68 -32.83
CA ASP A 22 27.57 -28.07 -32.89
C ASP A 22 26.66 -28.57 -31.76
N LEU A 23 26.72 -29.88 -31.45
CA LEU A 23 25.93 -30.49 -30.38
C LEU A 23 26.41 -30.01 -29.01
N ASN A 24 27.71 -29.80 -28.83
CA ASN A 24 28.26 -29.25 -27.58
C ASN A 24 27.85 -27.78 -27.39
N ASP A 25 27.90 -26.99 -28.46
CA ASP A 25 27.46 -25.59 -28.45
C ASP A 25 25.96 -25.48 -28.15
N LEU A 26 25.13 -26.36 -28.75
CA LEU A 26 23.71 -26.44 -28.43
C LEU A 26 23.44 -26.80 -26.97
N ARG A 27 24.20 -27.76 -26.41
CA ARG A 27 24.06 -28.14 -25.00
C ARG A 27 24.42 -27.00 -24.07
N GLN A 28 25.49 -26.26 -24.37
CA GLN A 28 25.87 -25.08 -23.60
C GLN A 28 24.81 -23.99 -23.70
N GLY A 29 24.31 -23.70 -24.91
CA GLY A 29 23.23 -22.75 -25.13
C GLY A 29 21.96 -23.11 -24.36
N LEU A 30 21.59 -24.40 -24.33
CA LEU A 30 20.42 -24.88 -23.58
C LEU A 30 20.59 -24.67 -22.07
N THR A 31 21.79 -24.91 -21.52
CA THR A 31 22.08 -24.66 -20.11
C THR A 31 21.93 -23.18 -19.76
N VAL A 32 22.47 -22.28 -20.58
CA VAL A 32 22.36 -20.83 -20.37
C VAL A 32 20.89 -20.38 -20.37
N VAL A 33 20.08 -20.90 -21.30
CA VAL A 33 18.64 -20.58 -21.36
C VAL A 33 17.91 -21.13 -20.14
N ALA A 34 18.21 -22.35 -19.71
CA ALA A 34 17.59 -22.94 -18.53
C ALA A 34 17.90 -22.16 -17.25
N ASP A 35 19.13 -21.67 -17.10
CA ASP A 35 19.52 -20.84 -15.95
C ASP A 35 18.84 -19.47 -16.01
N TYR A 36 18.74 -18.86 -17.20
CA TYR A 36 17.98 -17.61 -17.39
C TYR A 36 16.51 -17.74 -16.94
N TYR A 37 15.83 -18.83 -17.30
CA TYR A 37 14.44 -19.05 -16.87
C TYR A 37 14.31 -19.19 -15.35
N LYS A 38 15.25 -19.86 -14.68
CA LYS A 38 15.24 -19.99 -13.21
C LYS A 38 15.47 -18.64 -12.52
N ASP A 39 16.35 -17.82 -13.07
CA ASP A 39 16.61 -16.49 -12.53
C ASP A 39 15.41 -15.56 -12.75
N LEU A 40 14.75 -15.66 -13.91
CA LEU A 40 13.52 -14.94 -14.19
C LEU A 40 12.40 -15.34 -13.22
N GLU A 41 12.20 -16.64 -12.98
CA GLU A 41 11.20 -17.17 -12.04
C GLU A 41 11.43 -16.66 -10.61
N LYS A 42 12.70 -16.62 -10.16
CA LYS A 42 13.07 -16.05 -8.85
C LYS A 42 12.78 -14.55 -8.79
N ALA A 43 13.10 -13.80 -9.84
CA ALA A 43 12.86 -12.36 -9.89
C ALA A 43 11.36 -12.04 -9.85
N THR A 44 10.53 -12.81 -10.57
CA THR A 44 9.06 -12.65 -10.55
C THR A 44 8.48 -12.96 -9.17
N LEU A 45 8.91 -14.03 -8.51
CA LEU A 45 8.45 -14.36 -7.15
C LEU A 45 8.82 -13.27 -6.13
N GLN A 46 10.01 -12.69 -6.25
CA GLN A 46 10.43 -11.58 -5.38
C GLN A 46 9.61 -10.32 -5.63
N GLN A 47 9.27 -10.03 -6.89
CA GLN A 47 8.44 -8.89 -7.25
C GLN A 47 7.00 -9.05 -6.72
N GLU A 48 6.38 -10.21 -6.90
CA GLU A 48 5.04 -10.49 -6.39
C GLU A 48 4.96 -10.38 -4.85
N ALA A 49 6.00 -10.84 -4.15
CA ALA A 49 6.07 -10.73 -2.70
C ALA A 49 6.20 -9.27 -2.23
N ALA A 50 6.98 -8.45 -2.94
CA ALA A 50 7.11 -7.02 -2.63
C ALA A 50 5.81 -6.26 -2.88
N GLU A 51 5.15 -6.51 -4.02
CA GLU A 51 3.86 -5.89 -4.36
C GLU A 51 2.74 -6.28 -3.37
N ALA A 52 2.74 -7.52 -2.87
CA ALA A 52 1.78 -7.95 -1.85
C ALA A 52 1.97 -7.20 -0.51
N VAL A 53 3.22 -6.99 -0.08
CA VAL A 53 3.52 -6.25 1.15
C VAL A 53 3.17 -4.77 1.00
N ASP A 54 3.53 -4.14 -0.12
CA ASP A 54 3.19 -2.74 -0.38
C ASP A 54 1.68 -2.51 -0.42
N ASN A 55 0.91 -3.44 -1.01
CA ASN A 55 -0.55 -3.36 -1.04
C ASN A 55 -1.17 -3.52 0.36
N GLU A 56 -0.66 -4.43 1.19
CA GLU A 56 -1.16 -4.63 2.55
C GLU A 56 -0.86 -3.42 3.45
N ILE A 57 0.35 -2.84 3.35
CA ILE A 57 0.71 -1.62 4.08
C ILE A 57 -0.17 -0.44 3.65
N ASN A 58 -0.34 -0.24 2.34
CA ASN A 58 -1.19 0.83 1.84
C ASN A 58 -2.66 0.66 2.25
N ARG A 59 -3.17 -0.57 2.29
CA ARG A 59 -4.52 -0.84 2.74
C ARG A 59 -4.73 -0.49 4.21
N GLN A 60 -3.80 -0.87 5.08
CA GLN A 60 -3.88 -0.54 6.51
C GLN A 60 -3.85 0.98 6.74
N LEU A 61 -3.02 1.72 5.98
CA LEU A 61 -2.99 3.18 6.04
C LEU A 61 -4.31 3.83 5.58
N VAL A 62 -4.94 3.28 4.54
CA VAL A 62 -6.24 3.77 4.05
C VAL A 62 -7.37 3.48 5.04
N ASP A 63 -7.35 2.31 5.69
CA ASP A 63 -8.34 1.94 6.70
C ASP A 63 -8.21 2.83 7.96
N ASP A 64 -6.98 3.13 8.42
CA ASP A 64 -6.72 4.06 9.52
C ASP A 64 -7.11 5.52 9.18
N GLU A 65 -6.88 5.97 7.94
CA GLU A 65 -7.33 7.29 7.49
C GLU A 65 -8.86 7.39 7.40
N GLN A 66 -9.54 6.29 7.09
CA GLN A 66 -11.00 6.24 6.98
C GLN A 66 -11.70 6.30 8.35
N GLU A 67 -11.12 5.69 9.40
CA GLU A 67 -11.67 5.70 10.76
C GLU A 67 -11.81 7.13 11.32
N PHE A 68 -10.84 8.01 11.02
CA PHE A 68 -10.82 9.38 11.55
C PHE A 68 -11.27 10.45 10.57
N GLU A 69 -11.56 10.10 9.31
CA GLU A 69 -12.06 11.04 8.28
C GLU A 69 -13.31 11.80 8.76
N GLY A 70 -14.16 11.14 9.56
CA GLY A 70 -15.35 11.77 10.14
C GLY A 70 -15.03 12.97 11.02
N ILE A 71 -13.96 12.88 11.82
CA ILE A 71 -13.52 13.96 12.72
C ILE A 71 -12.98 15.12 11.88
N TRP A 72 -12.20 14.83 10.82
CA TRP A 72 -11.66 15.85 9.92
C TRP A 72 -12.76 16.61 9.20
N ARG A 73 -13.73 15.90 8.63
CA ARG A 73 -14.87 16.52 7.96
C ARG A 73 -15.73 17.33 8.91
N PHE A 74 -15.92 16.85 10.13
CA PHE A 74 -16.61 17.61 11.17
C PHE A 74 -15.86 18.91 11.48
N HIS A 75 -14.54 18.85 11.66
CA HIS A 75 -13.70 20.03 11.91
C HIS A 75 -13.79 21.07 10.78
N GLU A 76 -13.69 20.64 9.52
CA GLU A 76 -13.78 21.52 8.34
C GLU A 76 -15.19 22.11 8.13
N GLU A 77 -16.23 21.29 8.28
CA GLU A 77 -17.58 21.66 7.86
C GLU A 77 -18.43 22.27 8.98
N MET A 78 -18.18 21.90 10.23
CA MET A 78 -19.04 22.27 11.35
C MET A 78 -18.40 23.29 12.28
N LEU A 79 -17.08 23.48 12.25
CA LEU A 79 -16.44 24.47 13.10
C LEU A 79 -16.20 25.79 12.38
N VAL A 80 -16.31 26.87 13.15
CA VAL A 80 -15.96 28.21 12.71
C VAL A 80 -15.06 28.81 13.78
N ALA A 81 -13.86 29.25 13.39
CA ALA A 81 -12.95 29.95 14.28
C ALA A 81 -13.62 31.23 14.82
N GLU A 82 -13.75 31.30 16.14
CA GLU A 82 -14.28 32.43 16.88
C GLU A 82 -13.56 32.56 18.23
N PRO A 83 -12.59 33.48 18.36
CA PRO A 83 -11.71 33.57 19.53
C PRO A 83 -12.41 33.73 20.89
N GLY A 84 -13.66 34.20 20.92
CA GLY A 84 -14.45 34.37 22.15
C GLY A 84 -15.48 33.27 22.41
N ALA A 85 -15.53 32.24 21.55
CA ALA A 85 -16.47 31.14 21.70
C ALA A 85 -15.89 30.00 22.53
N HIS A 86 -16.76 29.39 23.32
CA HIS A 86 -16.44 28.28 24.22
C HIS A 86 -17.52 27.21 24.08
N ILE A 87 -17.10 25.96 23.93
CA ILE A 87 -18.01 24.81 23.82
C ILE A 87 -17.53 23.71 24.76
N THR A 88 -18.42 23.22 25.61
CA THR A 88 -18.09 22.06 26.46
C THR A 88 -17.75 20.86 25.60
N PHE A 89 -16.83 20.01 26.08
CA PHE A 89 -16.49 18.78 25.38
C PHE A 89 -17.72 17.94 25.03
N ASP A 90 -18.66 17.79 25.98
CA ASP A 90 -19.90 17.01 25.77
C ASP A 90 -20.71 17.56 24.59
N HIS A 91 -20.88 18.88 24.53
CA HIS A 91 -21.65 19.50 23.45
C HIS A 91 -20.95 19.40 22.09
N MET A 92 -19.62 19.47 22.07
CA MET A 92 -18.82 19.26 20.86
C MET A 92 -18.99 17.82 20.34
N TYR A 93 -18.89 16.83 21.23
CA TYR A 93 -19.03 15.43 20.88
C TYR A 93 -20.46 15.08 20.44
N GLU A 94 -21.50 15.62 21.09
CA GLU A 94 -22.88 15.49 20.63
C GLU A 94 -23.08 16.06 19.21
N ALA A 95 -22.47 17.22 18.92
CA ALA A 95 -22.53 17.80 17.59
C ALA A 95 -21.83 16.93 16.54
N PHE A 96 -20.73 16.26 16.90
CA PHE A 96 -20.04 15.28 16.06
C PHE A 96 -20.92 14.05 15.80
N LEU A 97 -21.55 13.46 16.83
CA LEU A 97 -22.48 12.34 16.65
C LEU A 97 -23.66 12.71 15.73
N GLY A 98 -24.20 13.92 15.89
CA GLY A 98 -25.23 14.46 15.02
C GLY A 98 -24.74 14.70 13.59
N PHE A 99 -23.49 15.08 13.40
CA PHE A 99 -22.86 15.17 12.08
C PHE A 99 -22.74 13.79 11.43
N CYS A 100 -22.14 12.82 12.10
CA CYS A 100 -21.97 11.45 11.61
C CYS A 100 -23.29 10.81 11.20
N THR A 101 -24.33 10.95 12.05
CA THR A 101 -25.68 10.45 11.75
C THR A 101 -26.24 11.04 10.46
N ARG A 102 -26.01 12.33 10.19
CA ARG A 102 -26.53 13.02 9.00
C ARG A 102 -25.76 12.69 7.73
N THR A 103 -24.44 12.51 7.83
CA THR A 103 -23.56 12.22 6.69
C THR A 103 -23.43 10.72 6.43
N GLY A 104 -24.05 9.87 7.26
CA GLY A 104 -23.92 8.41 7.17
C GLY A 104 -22.53 7.89 7.51
N ARG A 105 -21.76 8.64 8.31
CA ARG A 105 -20.42 8.26 8.76
C ARG A 105 -20.51 7.54 10.10
N GLU A 106 -19.59 6.62 10.34
CA GLU A 106 -19.51 5.93 11.63
C GLU A 106 -18.89 6.87 12.67
N PRO A 107 -19.54 7.06 13.84
CA PRO A 107 -18.95 7.84 14.91
C PRO A 107 -17.85 7.03 15.61
N VAL A 108 -16.73 7.68 15.89
CA VAL A 108 -15.68 7.11 16.75
C VAL A 108 -16.05 7.21 18.23
N GLU A 109 -15.33 6.46 19.08
CA GLU A 109 -15.45 6.55 20.54
C GLU A 109 -15.06 7.94 21.07
N ARG A 110 -15.57 8.28 22.25
CA ARG A 110 -15.43 9.60 22.87
C ARG A 110 -13.95 9.95 23.13
N GLU A 111 -13.19 8.99 23.63
CA GLU A 111 -11.78 9.13 23.96
C GLU A 111 -10.93 9.29 22.69
N ALA A 112 -11.26 8.55 21.63
CA ALA A 112 -10.62 8.69 20.33
C ALA A 112 -10.91 10.05 19.70
N PHE A 113 -12.15 10.53 19.81
CA PHE A 113 -12.53 11.87 19.39
C PHE A 113 -11.71 12.94 20.11
N GLU A 114 -11.63 12.91 21.45
CA GLU A 114 -10.84 13.87 22.22
C GLU A 114 -9.37 13.87 21.81
N PHE A 115 -8.79 12.68 21.67
CA PHE A 115 -7.39 12.51 21.31
C PHE A 115 -7.08 13.07 19.91
N VAL A 116 -7.88 12.73 18.91
CA VAL A 116 -7.62 13.16 17.53
C VAL A 116 -7.96 14.64 17.36
N PHE A 117 -9.10 15.07 17.89
CA PHE A 117 -9.56 16.45 17.76
C PHE A 117 -8.56 17.42 18.39
N SER A 118 -8.01 17.14 19.58
CA SER A 118 -6.98 17.97 20.24
C SER A 118 -5.70 18.20 19.44
N ARG A 119 -5.46 17.42 18.37
CA ARG A 119 -4.27 17.49 17.52
C ARG A 119 -4.55 18.08 16.14
N MET A 120 -5.78 18.51 15.88
CA MET A 120 -6.12 19.14 14.61
C MET A 120 -5.50 20.52 14.47
N GLU A 121 -5.18 20.89 13.24
CA GLU A 121 -4.61 22.20 12.91
C GLU A 121 -5.61 22.99 12.06
N ASN A 122 -5.55 24.32 12.14
CA ASN A 122 -6.29 25.24 11.26
C ASN A 122 -7.83 25.05 11.23
N PRO A 123 -8.54 25.41 12.32
CA PRO A 123 -8.02 26.07 13.52
C PRO A 123 -7.66 25.05 14.62
N SER A 124 -6.63 25.36 15.41
CA SER A 124 -6.12 24.47 16.47
C SER A 124 -7.04 24.50 17.68
N PRO A 125 -7.69 23.38 18.05
CA PRO A 125 -8.60 23.35 19.19
C PRO A 125 -7.83 23.45 20.50
N GLU A 126 -8.09 24.53 21.25
CA GLU A 126 -7.50 24.75 22.56
C GLU A 126 -8.49 24.29 23.63
N MET A 127 -8.06 23.39 24.51
CA MET A 127 -8.86 22.93 25.64
C MET A 127 -8.44 23.69 26.90
N ASP A 128 -9.38 24.41 27.51
CA ASP A 128 -9.21 25.04 28.82
C ASP A 128 -10.36 24.61 29.74
N ARG A 129 -10.02 24.05 30.91
CA ARG A 129 -10.98 23.63 31.94
C ARG A 129 -12.13 22.73 31.46
N GLY A 130 -11.89 21.91 30.42
CA GLY A 130 -12.90 20.99 29.86
C GLY A 130 -13.80 21.62 28.78
N GLU A 131 -13.47 22.83 28.35
CA GLU A 131 -14.13 23.52 27.24
C GLU A 131 -13.15 23.74 26.08
N TRP A 132 -13.65 23.59 24.86
CA TRP A 132 -12.97 23.97 23.64
C TRP A 132 -13.14 25.47 23.42
N ILE A 133 -12.03 26.19 23.33
CA ILE A 133 -11.97 27.64 23.13
C ILE A 133 -11.58 27.96 21.70
N GLY A 134 -12.14 29.04 21.16
CA GLY A 134 -11.74 29.59 19.88
C GLY A 134 -12.58 29.09 18.71
N PHE A 135 -13.67 28.37 19.01
CA PHE A 135 -14.56 27.78 18.02
C PHE A 135 -16.00 27.91 18.46
N ARG A 136 -16.86 28.17 17.49
CA ARG A 136 -18.28 27.87 17.62
C ARG A 136 -18.69 26.82 16.61
N LEU A 137 -19.79 26.14 16.91
CA LEU A 137 -20.49 25.31 15.95
C LEU A 137 -21.17 26.21 14.93
N ARG A 138 -21.11 25.81 13.66
CA ARG A 138 -21.85 26.46 12.59
C ARG A 138 -23.35 26.29 12.87
N GLU A 139 -24.01 27.38 13.25
CA GLU A 139 -25.46 27.44 13.37
C GLU A 139 -26.07 27.02 12.03
N ARG A 140 -26.87 25.97 12.03
CA ARG A 140 -27.65 25.61 10.86
C ARG A 140 -28.89 26.49 10.86
N GLY A 141 -28.96 27.40 9.89
CA GLY A 141 -30.24 27.99 9.49
C GLY A 141 -31.22 26.86 9.22
N THR A 142 -32.40 26.97 9.83
CA THR A 142 -33.59 26.14 9.55
C THR A 142 -33.88 26.03 8.06
#